data_AF-A0A2V8EFD8-F1
#
_entry.id   AF-A0A2V8EFD8-F1
#
_cell.length_a   1.000
_cell.length_b   1.000
_cell.length_c   1.000
_cell.angle_alpha   90.00
_cell.angle_beta   90.00
_cell.angle_gamma   90.00
#
_symmetry.space_group_name_H-M   'P 1'
#
loop_
_entity.id
_entity.type
_entity.pdbx_description
1 polymer ?
#
loop_
_entity_poly.entity_id
_entity_poly.type
_entity_poly.pdbx_seq_one_letter_code
_entity_poly.pdbx_strand_id
1 'polypeptide(L)'
;LKVRFAEVSRSALTELGTSLFTSPLGIKNVLARTTTQQFPAPGFDELKWSKANGNFGSDVTSAEGKFTFSDFLNLFLFSEKYDIGAMVKALSTRGLFQSLAEPNLVAESGKEASFLAGGEIPIPIAQGTGGNVAISVQYKEFGIRLNFTPVINGDRVHLKVRPEVSTLDFANGVALQGFRIPALSTRRTETELELSDGQTFAIAGLMNNTMNSTLQKIPGIGDIPILGLLFKSKAAQKDQTELVVMITPHILTRTSAGVTDRLPRTPEPFLPTVPANKTLNPMPPAFTPERPALSNPGTGVKDPVTGKKTAAADDAKTKTPAPTAAGAAAAMQNLNPTSKAPVRVDAPGTPSAPAVAGQQPLPSKTLAAQPVRPMTAAEKKAFEKAREQDEARRKVEAVRLAREDEARLKAEKAEQERQGQLAKEQEKKDREQAKVAAVEARRMAEIQKNRQKAIDEAEAKAKEAQAKVDALKVQKQ
;
A
#
# COMPACT_ATOMS: atom_id res chain seq x y z
N LEU A 1 13.70 -4.33 26.67
CA LEU A 1 12.65 -5.02 25.89
C LEU A 1 13.04 -5.00 24.42
N LYS A 2 13.19 -6.17 23.80
CA LYS A 2 13.27 -6.30 22.34
C LYS A 2 11.87 -6.58 21.80
N VAL A 3 11.49 -5.92 20.71
CA VAL A 3 10.27 -6.22 19.95
C VAL A 3 10.68 -6.50 18.51
N ARG A 4 9.98 -7.41 17.83
CA ARG A 4 10.21 -7.77 16.43
C ARG A 4 8.89 -7.76 15.70
N PHE A 5 8.73 -6.87 14.73
CA PHE A 5 7.63 -6.89 13.77
C PHE A 5 8.16 -7.52 12.49
N ALA A 6 7.57 -8.64 12.08
CA ALA A 6 7.83 -9.21 10.76
C ALA A 6 6.53 -9.16 9.94
N GLU A 7 6.55 -8.44 8.83
CA GLU A 7 5.48 -8.38 7.86
C GLU A 7 5.95 -8.84 6.49
N VAL A 8 5.11 -9.61 5.81
CA VAL A 8 5.24 -9.98 4.40
C VAL A 8 3.92 -9.69 3.71
N SER A 9 3.94 -8.84 2.70
CA SER A 9 2.81 -8.59 1.80
C SER A 9 3.16 -9.07 0.39
N ARG A 10 2.26 -9.84 -0.22
CA ARG A 10 2.41 -10.44 -1.55
C ARG A 10 1.21 -10.02 -2.39
N SER A 11 1.44 -9.45 -3.55
CA SER A 11 0.38 -9.16 -4.54
C SER A 11 0.64 -9.94 -5.82
N ALA A 12 -0.42 -10.45 -6.44
CA ALA A 12 -0.35 -11.12 -7.72
C ALA A 12 -1.54 -10.68 -8.58
N LEU A 13 -1.26 -9.97 -9.67
CA LEU A 13 -2.23 -9.60 -10.68
C LEU A 13 -1.99 -10.46 -11.92
N THR A 14 -3.04 -11.11 -12.41
CA THR A 14 -3.06 -11.84 -13.66
C THR A 14 -4.20 -11.32 -14.53
N GLU A 15 -3.86 -10.73 -15.67
CA GLU A 15 -4.79 -10.22 -16.67
C GLU A 15 -4.65 -11.04 -17.96
N LEU A 16 -5.78 -11.52 -18.48
CA LEU A 16 -5.87 -12.15 -19.79
C LEU A 16 -7.08 -11.60 -20.53
N GLY A 17 -6.85 -11.03 -21.70
CA GLY A 17 -7.92 -10.53 -22.55
C GLY A 17 -7.49 -10.36 -23.99
N THR A 18 -8.47 -10.32 -24.86
CA THR A 18 -8.30 -10.17 -26.30
C THR A 18 -9.26 -9.12 -26.81
N SER A 19 -8.81 -8.33 -27.77
CA SER A 19 -9.64 -7.34 -28.43
C SER A 19 -9.36 -7.36 -29.94
N LEU A 20 -10.42 -7.34 -30.73
CA LEU A 20 -10.37 -7.38 -32.19
C LEU A 20 -10.78 -6.01 -32.73
N PHE A 21 -10.14 -5.58 -33.80
CA PHE A 21 -10.48 -4.34 -34.49
C PHE A 21 -10.32 -4.53 -36.00
N THR A 22 -11.04 -3.76 -36.79
CA THR A 22 -10.78 -3.60 -38.23
C THR A 22 -10.22 -2.20 -38.50
N SER A 23 -9.46 -2.05 -39.58
CA SER A 23 -9.15 -0.73 -40.11
C SER A 23 -10.39 -0.10 -40.77
N PRO A 24 -10.44 1.23 -40.95
CA PRO A 24 -11.56 1.90 -41.62
C PRO A 24 -11.67 1.54 -43.12
N LEU A 25 -10.61 0.98 -43.71
CA LEU A 25 -10.57 0.46 -45.08
C LEU A 25 -10.76 -1.06 -45.14
N GLY A 26 -10.99 -1.71 -44.00
CA GLY A 26 -11.13 -3.17 -43.91
C GLY A 26 -12.43 -3.73 -44.47
N ILE A 27 -12.83 -4.91 -44.00
CA ILE A 27 -13.93 -5.69 -44.59
C ILE A 27 -15.16 -4.81 -44.88
N LYS A 28 -15.40 -4.54 -46.17
CA LYS A 28 -16.51 -3.70 -46.69
C LYS A 28 -16.60 -2.33 -46.01
N ASN A 29 -15.45 -1.73 -45.70
CA ASN A 29 -15.34 -0.40 -45.07
C ASN A 29 -16.04 -0.31 -43.71
N VAL A 30 -16.22 -1.46 -43.04
CA VAL A 30 -16.84 -1.55 -41.72
C VAL A 30 -15.77 -1.34 -40.65
N LEU A 31 -15.85 -0.22 -39.95
CA LEU A 31 -15.11 0.02 -38.72
C LEU A 31 -15.79 -0.76 -37.58
N ALA A 32 -15.20 -1.89 -37.18
CA ALA A 32 -15.68 -2.77 -36.13
C ALA A 32 -14.62 -2.91 -35.04
N ARG A 33 -15.07 -3.03 -33.78
CA ARG A 33 -14.19 -3.19 -32.64
C ARG A 33 -14.88 -3.98 -31.54
N THR A 34 -14.22 -5.00 -31.03
CA THR A 34 -14.67 -5.76 -29.87
C THR A 34 -13.89 -5.31 -28.63
N THR A 35 -14.62 -5.04 -27.55
CA THR A 35 -14.03 -4.67 -26.26
C THR A 35 -14.93 -5.20 -25.16
N THR A 36 -14.33 -5.60 -24.05
CA THR A 36 -15.04 -5.92 -22.81
C THR A 36 -15.24 -4.71 -21.92
N GLN A 37 -14.64 -3.56 -22.26
CA GLN A 37 -14.42 -2.34 -21.46
C GLN A 37 -13.24 -2.44 -20.49
N GLN A 38 -13.01 -3.57 -19.83
CA GLN A 38 -11.81 -3.80 -19.00
C GLN A 38 -10.51 -3.77 -19.80
N PHE A 39 -10.53 -4.25 -21.05
CA PHE A 39 -9.40 -4.13 -21.97
C PHE A 39 -9.82 -3.32 -23.19
N PRO A 40 -9.48 -2.02 -23.27
CA PRO A 40 -9.82 -1.20 -24.41
C PRO A 40 -9.03 -1.65 -25.64
N ALA A 41 -9.76 -2.04 -26.68
CA ALA A 41 -9.20 -2.13 -28.03
C ALA A 41 -8.67 -0.77 -28.49
N PRO A 42 -7.63 -0.74 -29.34
CA PRO A 42 -7.04 0.50 -29.82
C PRO A 42 -8.06 1.39 -30.55
N GLY A 43 -7.83 2.70 -30.50
CA GLY A 43 -8.67 3.72 -31.10
C GLY A 43 -8.10 4.23 -32.42
N PHE A 44 -8.96 4.95 -33.14
CA PHE A 44 -8.57 5.83 -34.23
C PHE A 44 -8.91 7.25 -33.79
N ASP A 45 -7.87 8.05 -33.57
CA ASP A 45 -8.00 9.47 -33.22
C ASP A 45 -7.92 10.31 -34.49
N GLU A 46 -8.65 11.43 -34.51
CA GLU A 46 -8.83 12.29 -35.69
C GLU A 46 -9.23 11.57 -37.00
N LEU A 47 -9.98 10.46 -36.91
CA LEU A 47 -10.33 9.64 -38.08
C LEU A 47 -11.15 10.43 -39.11
N LYS A 48 -10.53 10.67 -40.28
CA LYS A 48 -11.15 11.24 -41.48
C LYS A 48 -11.31 10.15 -42.52
N TRP A 49 -12.46 10.12 -43.19
CA TRP A 49 -12.70 9.25 -44.35
C TRP A 49 -13.14 10.04 -45.57
N SER A 50 -12.73 9.58 -46.74
CA SER A 50 -13.23 10.02 -48.04
C SER A 50 -14.03 8.89 -48.66
N LYS A 51 -15.14 9.21 -49.33
CA LYS A 51 -16.02 8.23 -49.98
C LYS A 51 -15.94 8.37 -51.49
N ALA A 52 -16.22 7.28 -52.20
CA ALA A 52 -16.35 7.28 -53.66
C ALA A 52 -17.39 8.29 -54.16
N ASN A 53 -18.48 8.48 -53.42
CA ASN A 53 -19.55 9.44 -53.68
C ASN A 53 -20.20 9.89 -52.35
N GLY A 54 -20.89 11.04 -52.34
CA GLY A 54 -21.49 11.63 -51.12
C GLY A 54 -22.69 10.87 -50.52
N ASN A 55 -23.16 9.80 -51.16
CA ASN A 55 -24.34 9.04 -50.72
C ASN A 55 -24.11 8.27 -49.41
N PHE A 56 -25.20 7.93 -48.72
CA PHE A 56 -25.14 6.97 -47.61
C PHE A 56 -24.92 5.55 -48.17
N GLY A 57 -23.98 4.80 -47.58
CA GLY A 57 -23.63 3.44 -48.03
C GLY A 57 -22.65 3.32 -49.20
N SER A 58 -22.10 4.43 -49.73
CA SER A 58 -20.98 4.37 -50.69
C SER A 58 -19.65 3.99 -50.02
N ASP A 59 -18.79 3.30 -50.78
CA ASP A 59 -17.49 2.80 -50.31
C ASP A 59 -16.56 3.94 -49.86
N VAL A 60 -15.75 3.68 -48.83
CA VAL A 60 -14.70 4.58 -48.34
C VAL A 60 -13.42 4.35 -49.16
N THR A 61 -13.03 5.32 -49.96
CA THR A 61 -11.87 5.23 -50.88
C THR A 61 -10.56 5.61 -50.24
N SER A 62 -10.58 6.33 -49.11
CA SER A 62 -9.40 6.65 -48.30
C SER A 62 -9.82 6.89 -46.87
N ALA A 63 -9.00 6.47 -45.91
CA ALA A 63 -9.18 6.82 -44.51
C ALA A 63 -7.83 7.14 -43.88
N GLU A 64 -7.79 8.23 -43.13
CA GLU A 64 -6.59 8.78 -42.54
C GLU A 64 -6.90 9.13 -41.08
N GLY A 65 -6.08 8.66 -40.15
CA GLY A 65 -6.33 8.82 -38.72
C GLY A 65 -5.21 8.22 -37.91
N LYS A 66 -4.98 8.77 -36.71
CA LYS A 66 -3.90 8.33 -35.83
C LYS A 66 -4.36 7.10 -35.05
N PHE A 67 -3.66 5.99 -35.23
CA PHE A 67 -3.88 4.81 -34.41
C PHE A 67 -3.42 5.07 -32.97
N THR A 68 -4.30 4.86 -31.98
CA THR A 68 -4.04 5.16 -30.57
C THR A 68 -4.18 3.94 -29.68
N PHE A 69 -3.23 3.77 -28.76
CA PHE A 69 -3.17 2.66 -27.81
C PHE A 69 -3.31 3.20 -26.38
N SER A 70 -4.10 2.52 -25.55
CA SER A 70 -4.20 2.83 -24.11
C SER A 70 -3.12 2.12 -23.27
N ASP A 71 -2.63 0.96 -23.73
CA ASP A 71 -1.56 0.17 -23.12
C ASP A 71 -0.54 -0.25 -24.19
N PHE A 72 0.75 -0.09 -23.91
CA PHE A 72 1.83 -0.48 -24.83
C PHE A 72 2.33 -1.92 -24.65
N LEU A 73 2.08 -2.54 -23.49
CA LEU A 73 2.54 -3.90 -23.17
C LEU A 73 1.51 -4.94 -23.63
N ASN A 74 1.37 -5.09 -24.94
CA ASN A 74 0.42 -6.01 -25.57
C ASN A 74 1.02 -6.69 -26.80
N LEU A 75 0.56 -7.90 -27.11
CA LEU A 75 0.88 -8.57 -28.36
C LEU A 75 -0.10 -8.12 -29.44
N PHE A 76 0.42 -7.59 -30.54
CA PHE A 76 -0.36 -7.16 -31.70
C PHE A 76 -0.20 -8.14 -32.86
N LEU A 77 -1.33 -8.52 -33.45
CA LEU A 77 -1.42 -9.35 -34.65
C LEU A 77 -2.23 -8.53 -35.67
N PHE A 78 -1.72 -8.33 -36.87
CA PHE A 78 -2.43 -7.60 -37.93
C PHE A 78 -2.35 -8.37 -39.23
N SER A 79 -3.46 -8.43 -39.96
CA SER A 79 -3.56 -9.10 -41.26
C SER A 79 -3.83 -8.07 -42.35
N GLU A 80 -2.77 -7.68 -43.07
CA GLU A 80 -2.84 -6.71 -44.18
C GLU A 80 -3.84 -7.10 -45.26
N LYS A 81 -3.96 -8.41 -45.58
CA LYS A 81 -4.91 -8.91 -46.59
C LYS A 81 -6.39 -8.65 -46.26
N TYR A 82 -6.74 -8.61 -44.97
CA TYR A 82 -8.14 -8.50 -44.52
C TYR A 82 -8.40 -7.26 -43.67
N ASP A 83 -7.36 -6.46 -43.39
CA ASP A 83 -7.40 -5.26 -42.56
C ASP A 83 -8.00 -5.51 -41.15
N ILE A 84 -7.76 -6.71 -40.62
CA ILE A 84 -8.16 -7.12 -39.27
C ILE A 84 -6.94 -7.11 -38.35
N GLY A 85 -7.08 -6.48 -37.21
CA GLY A 85 -6.16 -6.60 -36.09
C GLY A 85 -6.74 -7.34 -34.90
N ALA A 86 -5.87 -8.03 -34.18
CA ALA A 86 -6.13 -8.61 -32.88
C ALA A 86 -5.03 -8.16 -31.91
N MET A 87 -5.44 -7.85 -30.68
CA MET A 87 -4.58 -7.43 -29.59
C MET A 87 -4.80 -8.40 -28.43
N VAL A 88 -3.73 -8.98 -27.91
CA VAL A 88 -3.75 -9.90 -26.78
C VAL A 88 -3.02 -9.26 -25.60
N LYS A 89 -3.75 -9.01 -24.51
CA LYS A 89 -3.16 -8.65 -23.21
C LYS A 89 -3.02 -9.90 -22.37
N ALA A 90 -1.79 -10.23 -22.02
CA ALA A 90 -1.45 -11.36 -21.14
C ALA A 90 -0.39 -10.88 -20.15
N LEU A 91 -0.84 -10.30 -19.04
CA LEU A 91 0.02 -9.66 -18.03
C LEU A 91 -0.01 -10.47 -16.73
N SER A 92 1.17 -10.74 -16.17
CA SER A 92 1.33 -11.37 -14.85
C SER A 92 2.29 -10.53 -14.02
N THR A 93 1.75 -9.68 -13.16
CA THR A 93 2.53 -8.85 -12.22
C THR A 93 2.58 -9.54 -10.86
N ARG A 94 3.75 -9.58 -10.23
CA ARG A 94 3.92 -10.08 -8.86
C ARG A 94 4.68 -9.05 -8.04
N GLY A 95 4.12 -8.66 -6.90
CA GLY A 95 4.75 -7.82 -5.89
C GLY A 95 5.09 -8.63 -4.64
N LEU A 96 6.24 -8.32 -4.04
CA LEU A 96 6.63 -8.79 -2.72
C LEU A 96 7.15 -7.59 -1.94
N PHE A 97 6.55 -7.33 -0.79
CA PHE A 97 7.00 -6.36 0.20
C PHE A 97 7.30 -7.12 1.50
N GLN A 98 8.42 -6.81 2.12
CA GLN A 98 8.80 -7.35 3.41
C GLN A 98 9.28 -6.22 4.31
N SER A 99 8.76 -6.17 5.53
CA SER A 99 9.16 -5.20 6.55
C SER A 99 9.58 -5.95 7.80
N LEU A 100 10.78 -5.66 8.29
CA LEU A 100 11.30 -6.17 9.56
C LEU A 100 11.73 -4.96 10.40
N ALA A 101 11.08 -4.77 11.55
CA ALA A 101 11.42 -3.71 12.49
C ALA A 101 11.74 -4.32 13.86
N GLU A 102 12.91 -4.01 14.39
CA GLU A 102 13.40 -4.56 15.67
C GLU A 102 13.76 -3.44 16.68
N PRO A 103 12.78 -2.68 17.22
CA PRO A 103 13.07 -1.69 18.25
C PRO A 103 13.47 -2.38 19.56
N ASN A 104 14.51 -1.85 20.20
CA ASN A 104 15.01 -2.30 21.49
C ASN A 104 15.16 -1.08 22.42
N LEU A 105 14.56 -1.14 23.60
CA LEU A 105 14.56 -0.06 24.57
C LEU A 105 14.70 -0.60 26.00
N VAL A 106 15.41 0.13 26.85
CA VAL A 106 15.66 -0.21 28.26
C VAL A 106 14.83 0.73 29.14
N ALA A 107 14.29 0.20 30.24
CA ALA A 107 13.47 0.94 31.20
C ALA A 107 13.71 0.42 32.62
N GLU A 108 13.46 1.25 33.62
CA GLU A 108 13.45 0.86 35.04
C GLU A 108 12.10 0.19 35.39
N SER A 109 12.12 -0.71 36.39
CA SER A 109 10.89 -1.34 36.91
C SER A 109 9.89 -0.29 37.40
N GLY A 110 8.64 -0.40 36.96
CA GLY A 110 7.55 0.53 37.28
C GLY A 110 7.57 1.86 36.50
N LYS A 111 8.49 2.07 35.56
CA LYS A 111 8.55 3.29 34.73
C LYS A 111 8.08 3.01 33.31
N GLU A 112 7.19 3.86 32.78
CA GLU A 112 6.90 3.83 31.35
C GLU A 112 8.12 4.34 30.57
N ALA A 113 8.47 3.64 29.49
CA ALA A 113 9.42 4.11 28.50
C ALA A 113 8.75 4.14 27.12
N SER A 114 9.06 5.19 26.36
CA SER A 114 8.59 5.41 25.00
C SER A 114 9.75 5.57 24.04
N PHE A 115 9.56 5.06 22.82
CA PHE A 115 10.50 5.20 21.70
C PHE A 115 9.71 5.45 20.43
N LEU A 116 10.17 6.40 19.62
CA LEU A 116 9.64 6.69 18.30
C LEU A 116 10.82 6.78 17.31
N ALA A 117 10.77 5.97 16.26
CA ALA A 117 11.70 6.05 15.13
C ALA A 117 10.91 6.20 13.83
N GLY A 118 11.00 7.38 13.22
CA GLY A 118 10.20 7.74 12.06
C GLY A 118 10.25 9.23 11.79
N GLY A 119 9.12 9.81 11.36
CA GLY A 119 9.00 11.23 11.07
C GLY A 119 7.56 11.70 11.13
N GLU A 120 7.30 12.92 10.67
CA GLU A 120 5.95 13.50 10.64
C GLU A 120 5.55 13.83 9.20
N ILE A 121 4.29 13.58 8.85
CA ILE A 121 3.69 14.09 7.61
C ILE A 121 2.82 15.31 7.88
N PRO A 122 2.97 16.40 7.10
CA PRO A 122 2.07 17.55 7.16
C PRO A 122 0.76 17.23 6.42
N ILE A 123 -0.37 17.36 7.12
CA ILE A 123 -1.72 17.19 6.59
C ILE A 123 -2.38 18.58 6.54
N PRO A 124 -2.61 19.17 5.35
CA PRO A 124 -3.34 20.43 5.24
C PRO A 124 -4.81 20.22 5.56
N ILE A 125 -5.31 20.99 6.54
CA ILE A 125 -6.71 21.03 6.95
C ILE A 125 -7.32 22.37 6.53
N ALA A 126 -8.40 22.31 5.74
CA ALA A 126 -9.19 23.49 5.42
C ALA A 126 -10.03 23.90 6.64
N GLN A 127 -9.82 25.11 7.13
CA GLN A 127 -10.55 25.69 8.26
C GLN A 127 -11.35 26.92 7.79
N GLY A 128 -12.66 26.91 8.06
CA GLY A 128 -13.58 27.97 7.68
C GLY A 128 -14.69 27.49 6.73
N THR A 129 -15.81 28.22 6.72
CA THR A 129 -16.97 27.98 5.85
C THR A 129 -17.30 29.28 5.11
N GLY A 130 -17.30 29.24 3.77
CA GLY A 130 -17.51 30.41 2.91
C GLY A 130 -16.24 30.81 2.15
N GLY A 131 -16.24 32.01 1.56
CA GLY A 131 -15.18 32.48 0.65
C GLY A 131 -13.80 32.73 1.28
N ASN A 132 -13.65 32.57 2.60
CA ASN A 132 -12.38 32.67 3.32
C ASN A 132 -12.05 31.30 3.93
N VAL A 133 -11.37 30.44 3.15
CA VAL A 133 -10.85 29.15 3.62
C VAL A 133 -9.39 29.35 4.04
N ALA A 134 -9.11 29.29 5.33
CA ALA A 134 -7.75 29.22 5.84
C ALA A 134 -7.22 27.79 5.71
N ILE A 135 -5.95 27.63 5.32
CA ILE A 135 -5.28 26.32 5.33
C ILE A 135 -4.37 26.28 6.55
N SER A 136 -4.71 25.42 7.51
CA SER A 136 -3.84 25.07 8.64
C SER A 136 -3.14 23.74 8.35
N VAL A 137 -2.01 23.46 9.01
CA VAL A 137 -1.22 22.25 8.79
C VAL A 137 -1.14 21.45 10.08
N GLN A 138 -1.67 20.24 10.08
CA GLN A 138 -1.57 19.29 11.19
C GLN A 138 -0.45 18.28 10.89
N TYR A 139 0.54 18.20 11.77
CA TYR A 139 1.57 17.16 11.68
C TYR A 139 1.08 15.84 12.28
N LYS A 140 1.38 14.74 11.60
CA LYS A 140 1.04 13.38 12.04
C LYS A 140 2.27 12.49 12.01
N GLU A 141 2.71 12.05 13.19
CA GLU A 141 3.79 11.06 13.34
C GLU A 141 3.49 9.75 12.60
N PHE A 142 4.50 9.19 11.96
CA PHE A 142 4.54 7.84 11.41
C PHE A 142 5.91 7.18 11.68
N GLY A 143 5.98 5.86 11.51
CA GLY A 143 7.16 5.04 11.80
C GLY A 143 6.88 4.00 12.89
N ILE A 144 7.93 3.60 13.61
CA ILE A 144 7.90 2.59 14.66
C ILE A 144 7.77 3.29 16.01
N ARG A 145 6.67 3.06 16.73
CA ARG A 145 6.45 3.55 18.10
C ARG A 145 6.38 2.36 19.06
N LEU A 146 7.08 2.46 20.18
CA LEU A 146 7.05 1.45 21.25
C LEU A 146 6.85 2.17 22.59
N ASN A 147 5.69 1.96 23.21
CA ASN A 147 5.45 2.30 24.61
C ASN A 147 5.40 1.00 25.43
N PHE A 148 6.09 0.95 26.57
CA PHE A 148 5.93 -0.16 27.51
C PHE A 148 6.23 0.25 28.95
N THR A 149 5.65 -0.49 29.89
CA THR A 149 5.92 -0.38 31.34
C THR A 149 6.24 -1.78 31.87
N PRO A 150 7.50 -2.06 32.26
CA PRO A 150 7.87 -3.33 32.88
C PRO A 150 7.70 -3.27 34.41
N VAL A 151 7.38 -4.39 35.03
CA VAL A 151 7.45 -4.62 36.48
C VAL A 151 8.15 -5.95 36.70
N ILE A 152 9.28 -5.92 37.41
CA ILE A 152 10.14 -7.09 37.63
C ILE A 152 9.73 -7.80 38.92
N ASN A 153 9.36 -9.09 38.79
CA ASN A 153 8.93 -9.99 39.86
C ASN A 153 9.87 -11.20 39.89
N GLY A 154 11.05 -11.06 40.51
CA GLY A 154 12.10 -12.08 40.44
C GLY A 154 12.60 -12.28 39.01
N ASP A 155 12.60 -13.52 38.52
CA ASP A 155 13.03 -13.88 37.16
C ASP A 155 11.94 -13.61 36.08
N ARG A 156 10.80 -13.06 36.49
CA ARG A 156 9.68 -12.74 35.59
C ARG A 156 9.48 -11.25 35.44
N VAL A 157 9.05 -10.84 34.25
CA VAL A 157 8.71 -9.47 33.91
C VAL A 157 7.24 -9.42 33.54
N HIS A 158 6.43 -8.82 34.41
CA HIS A 158 5.09 -8.37 34.05
C HIS A 158 5.22 -7.12 33.18
N LEU A 159 4.53 -7.08 32.05
CA LEU A 159 4.85 -6.17 30.97
C LEU A 159 3.60 -5.70 30.25
N LYS A 160 3.30 -4.41 30.39
CA LYS A 160 2.30 -3.72 29.58
C LYS A 160 2.98 -3.17 28.34
N VAL A 161 2.54 -3.58 27.15
CA VAL A 161 3.12 -3.13 25.87
C VAL A 161 2.06 -2.52 24.96
N ARG A 162 2.46 -1.46 24.26
CA ARG A 162 1.72 -0.85 23.14
C ARG A 162 2.70 -0.58 21.99
N PRO A 163 3.07 -1.63 21.22
CA PRO A 163 3.92 -1.48 20.06
C PRO A 163 3.06 -1.14 18.81
N GLU A 164 3.57 -0.22 17.98
CA GLU A 164 2.91 0.28 16.77
C GLU A 164 3.93 0.45 15.63
N VAL A 165 3.55 0.05 14.43
CA VAL A 165 4.29 0.32 13.18
C VAL A 165 3.35 0.99 12.19
N SER A 166 3.77 2.12 11.66
CA SER A 166 3.02 2.89 10.67
C SER A 166 3.89 3.25 9.48
N THR A 167 3.39 2.99 8.28
CA THR A 167 4.09 3.26 7.01
C THR A 167 3.25 4.17 6.12
N LEU A 168 3.91 4.98 5.30
CA LEU A 168 3.25 5.82 4.30
C LEU A 168 2.75 4.96 3.14
N ASP A 169 1.46 5.08 2.83
CA ASP A 169 0.81 4.43 1.69
C ASP A 169 0.46 5.50 0.66
N PHE A 170 1.27 5.59 -0.38
CA PHE A 170 1.05 6.50 -1.49
C PHE A 170 -0.03 6.01 -2.48
N ALA A 171 -0.35 4.71 -2.48
CA ALA A 171 -1.33 4.13 -3.39
C ALA A 171 -2.76 4.53 -2.99
N ASN A 172 -3.06 4.51 -1.69
CA ASN A 172 -4.35 4.93 -1.13
C ASN A 172 -4.37 6.41 -0.68
N GLY A 173 -3.42 7.22 -1.14
CA GLY A 173 -3.32 8.65 -0.80
C GLY A 173 -4.33 9.54 -1.52
N VAL A 174 -4.63 10.70 -0.93
CA VAL A 174 -5.56 11.72 -1.48
C VAL A 174 -4.78 12.84 -2.17
N ALA A 175 -5.24 13.28 -3.33
CA ALA A 175 -4.72 14.46 -4.02
C ALA A 175 -5.60 15.69 -3.72
N LEU A 176 -5.01 16.77 -3.20
CA LEU A 176 -5.69 18.02 -2.89
C LEU A 176 -4.84 19.21 -3.39
N GLN A 177 -5.37 20.00 -4.32
CA GLN A 177 -4.71 21.21 -4.85
C GLN A 177 -3.25 20.98 -5.31
N GLY A 178 -2.97 19.82 -5.94
CA GLY A 178 -1.64 19.43 -6.38
C GLY A 178 -0.77 18.71 -5.33
N PHE A 179 -1.14 18.74 -4.05
CA PHE A 179 -0.46 17.97 -3.00
C PHE A 179 -0.98 16.54 -2.93
N ARG A 180 -0.09 15.55 -2.88
CA ARG A 180 -0.44 14.13 -2.65
C ARG A 180 -0.19 13.78 -1.19
N ILE A 181 -1.25 13.65 -0.41
CA ILE A 181 -1.22 13.26 1.00
C ILE A 181 -1.28 11.72 1.05
N PRO A 182 -0.22 11.01 1.48
CA PRO A 182 -0.28 9.55 1.62
C PRO A 182 -1.25 9.14 2.72
N ALA A 183 -1.87 7.98 2.57
CA ALA A 183 -2.56 7.32 3.68
C ALA A 183 -1.54 6.76 4.68
N LEU A 184 -1.99 6.45 5.90
CA LEU A 184 -1.19 5.80 6.93
C LEU A 184 -1.65 4.36 7.12
N SER A 185 -0.76 3.42 6.85
CA SER A 185 -0.98 2.00 7.13
C SER A 185 -0.44 1.67 8.52
N THR A 186 -1.30 1.76 9.55
CA THR A 186 -0.91 1.56 10.96
C THR A 186 -1.29 0.18 11.47
N ARG A 187 -0.31 -0.53 12.06
CA ARG A 187 -0.46 -1.79 12.80
C ARG A 187 -0.15 -1.50 14.25
N ARG A 188 -1.12 -1.66 15.15
CA ARG A 188 -0.95 -1.45 16.59
C ARG A 188 -1.52 -2.62 17.36
N THR A 189 -0.84 -2.99 18.45
CA THR A 189 -1.34 -3.94 19.45
C THR A 189 -1.25 -3.28 20.82
N GLU A 190 -2.08 -3.70 21.76
CA GLU A 190 -1.99 -3.31 23.16
C GLU A 190 -2.31 -4.54 24.01
N THR A 191 -1.39 -4.93 24.89
CA THR A 191 -1.54 -6.15 25.71
C THR A 191 -0.70 -6.05 26.99
N GLU A 192 -1.03 -6.90 27.96
CA GLU A 192 -0.41 -6.98 29.27
C GLU A 192 -0.24 -8.45 29.62
N LEU A 193 0.98 -8.84 30.00
CA LEU A 193 1.40 -10.24 30.04
C LEU A 193 2.62 -10.41 30.95
N GLU A 194 2.89 -11.64 31.36
CA GLU A 194 4.04 -12.01 32.19
C GLU A 194 4.93 -13.00 31.44
N LEU A 195 6.24 -12.71 31.37
CA LEU A 195 7.23 -13.54 30.68
C LEU A 195 8.48 -13.71 31.54
N SER A 196 9.14 -14.86 31.43
CA SER A 196 10.46 -15.10 32.02
C SER A 196 11.55 -14.29 31.30
N ASP A 197 12.68 -14.03 31.95
CA ASP A 197 13.85 -13.42 31.30
C ASP A 197 14.25 -14.17 30.00
N GLY A 198 14.46 -13.43 28.91
CA GLY A 198 14.80 -13.98 27.60
C GLY A 198 13.69 -14.77 26.88
N GLN A 199 12.51 -14.95 27.47
CA GLN A 199 11.41 -15.69 26.87
C GLN A 199 10.77 -14.90 25.71
N THR A 200 10.78 -15.46 24.51
CA THR A 200 10.11 -14.83 23.35
C THR A 200 8.65 -15.27 23.28
N PHE A 201 7.74 -14.32 23.05
CA PHE A 201 6.32 -14.59 22.88
C PHE A 201 5.73 -13.77 21.72
N ALA A 202 4.84 -14.38 20.93
CA ALA A 202 4.12 -13.72 19.86
C ALA A 202 2.82 -13.10 20.41
N ILE A 203 2.74 -11.77 20.44
CA ILE A 203 1.61 -11.02 21.02
C ILE A 203 0.50 -10.71 20.02
N ALA A 204 0.81 -10.75 18.73
CA ALA A 204 -0.16 -10.56 17.66
C ALA A 204 0.27 -11.32 16.40
N GLY A 205 -0.74 -11.82 15.69
CA GLY A 205 -0.61 -12.38 14.35
C GLY A 205 -1.79 -11.96 13.49
N LEU A 206 -1.55 -11.68 12.22
CA LEU A 206 -2.59 -11.42 11.23
C LEU A 206 -2.19 -12.13 9.92
N MET A 207 -3.12 -12.89 9.36
CA MET A 207 -3.03 -13.40 8.00
C MET A 207 -4.29 -12.95 7.25
N ASN A 208 -4.12 -11.99 6.36
CA ASN A 208 -5.18 -11.51 5.48
C ASN A 208 -4.95 -12.05 4.06
N ASN A 209 -6.01 -12.46 3.36
CA ASN A 209 -5.94 -13.02 2.01
C ASN A 209 -7.17 -12.57 1.22
N THR A 210 -7.00 -11.54 0.40
CA THR A 210 -8.03 -10.97 -0.46
C THR A 210 -7.85 -11.53 -1.87
N MET A 211 -8.90 -12.10 -2.45
CA MET A 211 -8.92 -12.51 -3.86
C MET A 211 -10.10 -11.84 -4.56
N ASN A 212 -9.79 -11.01 -5.56
CA ASN A 212 -10.77 -10.41 -6.45
C ASN A 212 -10.60 -11.03 -7.84
N SER A 213 -11.69 -11.49 -8.48
CA SER A 213 -11.63 -11.93 -9.87
C SER A 213 -12.82 -11.41 -10.67
N THR A 214 -12.49 -10.60 -11.66
CA THR A 214 -13.44 -9.98 -12.58
C THR A 214 -13.38 -10.75 -13.90
N LEU A 215 -14.53 -11.27 -14.35
CA LEU A 215 -14.70 -11.86 -15.67
C LEU A 215 -15.71 -11.02 -16.45
N GLN A 216 -15.28 -10.45 -17.57
CA GLN A 216 -16.12 -9.76 -18.53
C GLN A 216 -16.17 -10.56 -19.83
N LYS A 217 -17.33 -10.54 -20.51
CA LYS A 217 -17.56 -11.30 -21.75
C LYS A 217 -18.59 -10.61 -22.62
N ILE A 218 -18.48 -10.79 -23.93
CA ILE A 218 -19.57 -10.44 -24.86
C ILE A 218 -20.65 -11.54 -24.76
N PRO A 219 -21.92 -11.20 -24.50
CA PRO A 219 -23.00 -12.19 -24.41
C PRO A 219 -23.17 -12.94 -25.73
N GLY A 220 -23.55 -14.23 -25.66
CA GLY A 220 -23.59 -15.12 -26.82
C GLY A 220 -22.20 -15.62 -27.20
N ILE A 221 -21.46 -14.86 -28.03
CA ILE A 221 -20.19 -15.32 -28.62
C ILE A 221 -19.09 -15.64 -27.60
N GLY A 222 -19.11 -15.01 -26.42
CA GLY A 222 -18.19 -15.32 -25.34
C GLY A 222 -18.34 -16.73 -24.77
N ASP A 223 -19.51 -17.36 -24.88
CA ASP A 223 -19.76 -18.68 -24.27
C ASP A 223 -19.51 -19.88 -25.19
N ILE A 224 -19.08 -19.63 -26.43
CA ILE A 224 -18.63 -20.68 -27.35
C ILE A 224 -17.34 -21.34 -26.80
N PRO A 225 -17.25 -22.67 -26.70
CA PRO A 225 -16.00 -23.34 -26.30
C PRO A 225 -14.84 -22.98 -27.23
N ILE A 226 -13.64 -22.82 -26.67
CA ILE A 226 -12.40 -22.42 -27.38
C ILE A 226 -12.48 -20.98 -27.95
N LEU A 227 -13.36 -20.73 -28.92
CA LEU A 227 -13.50 -19.45 -29.60
C LEU A 227 -13.97 -18.32 -28.67
N GLY A 228 -14.80 -18.62 -27.67
CA GLY A 228 -15.29 -17.63 -26.71
C GLY A 228 -14.21 -17.02 -25.82
N LEU A 229 -13.01 -17.63 -25.75
CA LEU A 229 -11.84 -17.04 -25.10
C LEU A 229 -11.42 -15.73 -25.80
N LEU A 230 -11.64 -15.60 -27.12
CA LEU A 230 -11.33 -14.39 -27.88
C LEU A 230 -12.33 -13.23 -27.61
N PHE A 231 -13.43 -13.51 -26.93
CA PHE A 231 -14.50 -12.56 -26.57
C PHE A 231 -14.74 -12.49 -25.06
N LYS A 232 -13.74 -12.93 -24.29
CA LYS A 232 -13.69 -12.96 -22.83
C LYS A 232 -12.49 -12.18 -22.31
N SER A 233 -12.58 -11.73 -21.08
CA SER A 233 -11.56 -10.92 -20.42
C SER A 233 -11.60 -11.21 -18.94
N LYS A 234 -10.46 -11.57 -18.37
CA LYS A 234 -10.33 -11.97 -16.97
C LYS A 234 -9.20 -11.18 -16.33
N ALA A 235 -9.50 -10.54 -15.20
CA ALA A 235 -8.47 -10.22 -14.22
C ALA A 235 -8.68 -11.07 -12.97
N ALA A 236 -7.57 -11.48 -12.37
CA ALA A 236 -7.52 -12.03 -11.03
C ALA A 236 -6.43 -11.28 -10.27
N GLN A 237 -6.82 -10.62 -9.18
CA GLN A 237 -5.92 -10.00 -8.22
C GLN A 237 -5.98 -10.78 -6.92
N LYS A 238 -4.82 -11.17 -6.39
CA LYS A 238 -4.69 -11.86 -5.11
C LYS A 238 -3.66 -11.13 -4.26
N ASP A 239 -4.11 -10.62 -3.12
CA ASP A 239 -3.30 -9.90 -2.15
C ASP A 239 -3.27 -10.67 -0.83
N GLN A 240 -2.08 -10.99 -0.34
CA GLN A 240 -1.86 -11.70 0.93
C GLN A 240 -0.98 -10.85 1.83
N THR A 241 -1.37 -10.67 3.09
CA THR A 241 -0.57 -9.95 4.09
C THR A 241 -0.46 -10.80 5.35
N GLU A 242 0.77 -11.14 5.70
CA GLU A 242 1.16 -11.90 6.89
C GLU A 242 1.91 -10.94 7.81
N LEU A 243 1.49 -10.85 9.08
CA LEU A 243 2.14 -10.04 10.12
C LEU A 243 2.26 -10.88 11.38
N VAL A 244 3.43 -10.83 12.03
CA VAL A 244 3.63 -11.32 13.38
C VAL A 244 4.40 -10.29 14.21
N VAL A 245 3.95 -10.10 15.45
CA VAL A 245 4.61 -9.22 16.43
C VAL A 245 5.08 -10.08 17.59
N MET A 246 6.39 -10.13 17.79
CA MET A 246 7.05 -10.88 18.86
C MET A 246 7.73 -9.93 19.83
N ILE A 247 7.78 -10.31 21.09
CA ILE A 247 8.50 -9.57 22.14
C ILE A 247 9.40 -10.51 22.93
N THR A 248 10.48 -9.96 23.47
CA THR A 248 11.44 -10.67 24.33
C THR A 248 11.93 -9.69 25.40
N PRO A 249 11.52 -9.83 26.68
CA PRO A 249 12.10 -9.06 27.76
C PRO A 249 13.53 -9.55 28.05
N HIS A 250 14.34 -8.66 28.58
CA HIS A 250 15.65 -8.98 29.13
C HIS A 250 15.83 -8.22 30.44
N ILE A 251 16.16 -8.92 31.53
CA ILE A 251 16.49 -8.34 32.82
C ILE A 251 17.98 -7.97 32.82
N LEU A 252 18.28 -6.68 32.88
CA LEU A 252 19.67 -6.20 32.88
C LEU A 252 20.17 -6.02 34.32
N THR A 253 21.07 -6.88 34.75
CA THR A 253 21.83 -6.71 35.99
C THR A 253 23.02 -5.76 35.77
N ARG A 254 23.58 -5.20 36.85
CA ARG A 254 24.75 -4.30 36.80
C ARG A 254 26.00 -4.91 36.16
N THR A 255 26.08 -6.24 36.06
CA THR A 255 27.19 -7.00 35.45
C THR A 255 26.82 -7.59 34.08
N SER A 256 25.64 -7.28 33.54
CA SER A 256 25.19 -7.80 32.24
C SER A 256 26.00 -7.22 31.08
N ALA A 257 26.24 -8.04 30.05
CA ALA A 257 27.17 -7.74 28.94
C ALA A 257 26.82 -6.52 28.07
N GLY A 258 25.67 -5.87 28.28
CA GLY A 258 25.29 -4.61 27.64
C GLY A 258 25.62 -3.36 28.45
N VAL A 259 26.00 -3.50 29.73
CA VAL A 259 26.44 -2.39 30.58
C VAL A 259 27.93 -2.20 30.35
N THR A 260 28.32 -1.08 29.74
CA THR A 260 29.74 -0.74 29.55
C THR A 260 30.02 0.64 30.10
N ASP A 261 31.08 0.79 30.90
CA ASP A 261 31.54 2.09 31.43
C ASP A 261 32.16 3.01 30.35
N ARG A 262 32.06 2.62 29.07
CA ARG A 262 32.62 3.34 27.93
C ARG A 262 31.50 4.03 27.17
N LEU A 263 31.73 5.30 26.82
CA LEU A 263 30.86 6.03 25.91
C LEU A 263 30.75 5.29 24.56
N PRO A 264 29.63 5.46 23.82
CA PRO A 264 29.53 4.99 22.45
C PRO A 264 30.72 5.49 21.63
N ARG A 265 31.35 4.60 20.85
CA ARG A 265 32.41 5.03 19.93
C ARG A 265 31.80 6.00 18.93
N THR A 266 32.51 7.09 18.65
CA THR A 266 32.13 8.03 17.58
C THR A 266 31.97 7.23 16.28
N PRO A 267 30.91 7.46 15.48
CA PRO A 267 30.76 6.77 14.20
C PRO A 267 32.00 7.00 13.32
N GLU A 268 32.60 5.92 12.83
CA GLU A 268 33.61 6.05 11.79
C GLU A 268 32.96 6.65 10.53
N PRO A 269 33.64 7.54 9.80
CA PRO A 269 33.08 8.16 8.61
C PRO A 269 32.76 7.08 7.56
N PHE A 270 31.46 6.87 7.31
CA PHE A 270 30.95 5.84 6.41
C PHE A 270 31.52 5.94 4.98
N LEU A 271 31.88 7.15 4.56
CA LEU A 271 32.63 7.39 3.33
C LEU A 271 34.10 7.66 3.70
N PRO A 272 35.07 7.01 3.05
CA PRO A 272 36.47 7.37 3.21
C PRO A 272 36.63 8.85 2.87
N THR A 273 37.31 9.60 3.73
CA THR A 273 37.64 10.99 3.45
C THR A 273 38.43 11.07 2.15
N VAL A 274 37.91 11.80 1.17
CA VAL A 274 38.59 11.96 -0.13
C VAL A 274 39.97 12.57 0.16
N PRO A 275 41.08 11.91 -0.22
CA PRO A 275 42.41 12.45 0.04
C PRO A 275 42.56 13.79 -0.68
N ALA A 276 43.03 14.81 0.03
CA ALA A 276 43.15 16.18 -0.49
C ALA A 276 43.94 16.25 -1.82
N ASN A 277 44.88 15.31 -2.04
CA ASN A 277 45.64 15.16 -3.29
C ASN A 277 44.83 14.68 -4.52
N LYS A 278 43.49 14.75 -4.50
CA LYS A 278 42.64 14.50 -5.68
C LYS A 278 41.68 15.63 -6.03
N THR A 279 41.80 16.80 -5.39
CA THR A 279 41.24 18.03 -5.97
C THR A 279 42.07 18.44 -7.18
N LEU A 280 41.43 18.45 -8.36
CA LEU A 280 41.86 19.03 -9.65
C LEU A 280 43.38 19.20 -9.86
N ASN A 281 43.91 18.52 -10.88
CA ASN A 281 45.07 19.05 -11.59
C ASN A 281 44.80 20.54 -11.88
N PRO A 282 45.67 21.48 -11.48
CA PRO A 282 45.48 22.88 -11.83
C PRO A 282 45.37 22.96 -13.35
N MET A 283 44.37 23.67 -13.85
CA MET A 283 44.18 23.86 -15.28
C MET A 283 45.50 24.39 -15.87
N PRO A 284 45.96 23.86 -17.02
CA PRO A 284 47.24 24.26 -17.59
C PRO A 284 47.24 25.78 -17.78
N PRO A 285 48.31 26.49 -17.38
CA PRO A 285 48.35 27.94 -17.46
C PRO A 285 48.18 28.37 -18.93
N ALA A 286 47.16 29.17 -19.19
CA ALA A 286 46.97 29.80 -20.49
C ALA A 286 48.19 30.67 -20.80
N PHE A 287 48.70 30.55 -22.02
CA PHE A 287 49.92 31.20 -22.55
C PHE A 287 50.24 32.57 -21.93
N THR A 288 51.23 32.61 -21.04
CA THR A 288 51.95 33.84 -20.69
C THR A 288 53.18 33.95 -21.59
N PRO A 289 53.28 34.96 -22.47
CA PRO A 289 54.48 35.17 -23.27
C PRO A 289 55.66 35.54 -22.38
N GLU A 290 56.80 34.94 -22.71
CA GLU A 290 58.06 35.04 -22.01
C GLU A 290 58.56 36.50 -21.92
N ARG A 291 58.92 36.96 -20.71
CA ARG A 291 59.66 38.21 -20.52
C ARG A 291 60.89 37.93 -19.64
N PRO A 292 62.12 38.07 -20.15
CA PRO A 292 63.32 37.69 -19.41
C PRO A 292 63.56 38.62 -18.21
N ALA A 293 64.05 38.04 -17.12
CA ALA A 293 64.34 38.76 -15.89
C ALA A 293 65.58 39.66 -16.03
N LEU A 294 65.49 40.87 -15.49
CA LEU A 294 66.66 41.71 -15.21
C LEU A 294 67.09 41.60 -13.75
N SER A 295 68.37 41.90 -13.52
CA SER A 295 69.16 41.53 -12.36
C SER A 295 68.91 42.31 -11.06
N ASN A 296 69.19 41.62 -9.95
CA ASN A 296 69.80 42.06 -8.66
C ASN A 296 70.58 43.40 -8.66
N PRO A 297 70.93 44.01 -7.49
CA PRO A 297 70.84 43.48 -6.09
C PRO A 297 70.35 44.52 -5.03
N GLY A 298 70.33 44.16 -3.73
CA GLY A 298 70.36 45.19 -2.66
C GLY A 298 69.89 44.81 -1.24
N THR A 299 70.78 44.22 -0.44
CA THR A 299 70.94 44.41 1.03
C THR A 299 69.73 44.71 1.94
N GLY A 300 69.55 43.87 2.97
CA GLY A 300 69.75 44.40 4.34
C GLY A 300 68.76 44.05 5.47
N VAL A 301 69.29 43.36 6.49
CA VAL A 301 69.05 43.59 7.93
C VAL A 301 67.70 43.20 8.57
N LYS A 302 67.75 42.05 9.27
CA LYS A 302 67.34 41.74 10.67
C LYS A 302 65.98 42.19 11.25
N ASP A 303 65.40 41.24 11.99
CA ASP A 303 64.36 41.32 13.03
C ASP A 303 64.67 42.40 14.13
N PRO A 304 63.77 42.77 15.10
CA PRO A 304 62.66 41.96 15.66
C PRO A 304 61.41 42.68 16.32
N VAL A 305 60.49 41.85 16.86
CA VAL A 305 59.77 41.99 18.18
C VAL A 305 58.76 43.15 18.47
N THR A 306 57.49 42.73 18.71
CA THR A 306 56.39 43.26 19.58
C THR A 306 55.97 44.75 19.61
N GLY A 307 54.64 45.03 19.71
CA GLY A 307 54.20 46.32 20.30
C GLY A 307 52.75 46.87 20.16
N LYS A 308 51.69 46.15 20.57
CA LYS A 308 50.47 46.63 21.30
C LYS A 308 49.88 48.07 21.05
N LYS A 309 48.57 48.12 20.68
CA LYS A 309 47.59 49.25 20.78
C LYS A 309 47.85 50.49 19.87
N THR A 310 46.87 51.28 19.37
CA THR A 310 45.49 51.61 19.81
C THR A 310 44.56 51.99 18.62
N ALA A 311 43.27 52.30 18.89
CA ALA A 311 42.24 52.85 18.00
C ALA A 311 42.67 54.12 17.20
N ALA A 312 42.01 54.58 16.12
CA ALA A 312 40.69 54.30 15.52
C ALA A 312 40.76 54.36 13.95
N ALA A 313 39.73 54.40 13.09
CA ALA A 313 38.26 54.59 13.24
C ALA A 313 37.46 53.89 12.09
N ASP A 314 36.45 54.60 11.54
CA ASP A 314 35.52 54.35 10.42
C ASP A 314 36.08 53.53 9.21
N ASP A 315 35.31 52.68 8.52
CA ASP A 315 34.01 53.00 7.90
C ASP A 315 33.17 51.77 7.48
N ALA A 316 31.96 52.02 6.96
CA ALA A 316 31.10 51.15 6.12
C ALA A 316 30.36 49.91 6.73
N LYS A 317 29.03 50.07 6.83
CA LYS A 317 28.02 48.99 6.96
C LYS A 317 28.03 48.02 5.77
N THR A 318 27.69 46.74 6.01
CA THR A 318 26.47 46.12 5.44
C THR A 318 26.10 44.80 6.14
N LYS A 319 24.79 44.56 6.35
CA LYS A 319 24.22 43.31 6.89
C LYS A 319 23.41 42.61 5.80
N THR A 320 23.54 41.29 5.69
CA THR A 320 22.72 40.45 4.80
C THR A 320 21.57 39.81 5.59
N PRO A 321 20.29 39.90 5.13
CA PRO A 321 19.14 39.31 5.81
C PRO A 321 18.78 37.91 5.30
N ALA A 322 17.96 37.20 6.09
CA ALA A 322 17.35 35.91 5.73
C ALA A 322 16.18 36.05 4.72
N PRO A 323 15.85 35.01 3.94
CA PRO A 323 14.77 35.07 2.96
C PRO A 323 13.39 34.85 3.61
N THR A 324 12.46 35.78 3.37
CA THR A 324 11.05 35.69 3.78
C THR A 324 10.12 35.25 2.64
N ALA A 325 8.98 34.66 3.01
CA ALA A 325 7.99 34.13 2.09
C ALA A 325 7.21 35.24 1.34
N ALA A 326 7.62 35.56 0.12
CA ALA A 326 6.85 36.38 -0.82
C ALA A 326 7.08 36.06 -2.32
N GLY A 327 7.92 35.07 -2.66
CA GLY A 327 8.38 34.82 -4.05
C GLY A 327 7.69 33.70 -4.82
N ALA A 328 6.89 32.83 -4.18
CA ALA A 328 6.37 31.61 -4.79
C ALA A 328 4.97 31.74 -5.45
N ALA A 329 4.34 32.92 -5.41
CA ALA A 329 2.94 33.10 -5.78
C ALA A 329 2.69 33.54 -7.24
N ALA A 330 3.75 33.75 -8.05
CA ALA A 330 3.64 34.36 -9.38
C ALA A 330 3.91 33.39 -10.57
N ALA A 331 4.04 32.09 -10.32
CA ALA A 331 4.43 31.10 -11.33
C ALA A 331 3.57 29.82 -11.31
N MET A 332 2.23 29.96 -11.28
CA MET A 332 1.30 28.87 -11.60
C MET A 332 -0.13 29.39 -11.86
N GLN A 333 -0.28 30.24 -12.88
CA GLN A 333 -1.56 30.56 -13.51
C GLN A 333 -1.47 30.25 -15.01
N ASN A 334 -2.58 29.75 -15.57
CA ASN A 334 -2.73 29.29 -16.97
C ASN A 334 -2.14 27.93 -17.34
N LEU A 335 -2.67 26.84 -16.75
CA LEU A 335 -2.98 25.62 -17.51
C LEU A 335 -4.29 24.99 -16.99
N ASN A 336 -5.40 25.27 -17.69
CA ASN A 336 -6.67 24.56 -17.49
C ASN A 336 -7.43 24.51 -18.83
N PRO A 337 -7.71 23.30 -19.34
CA PRO A 337 -8.93 23.06 -20.09
C PRO A 337 -9.78 21.96 -19.44
N THR A 338 -10.83 22.40 -18.75
CA THR A 338 -12.15 21.76 -18.66
C THR A 338 -12.22 20.24 -18.42
N SER A 339 -12.53 19.83 -17.18
CA SER A 339 -13.19 18.54 -16.93
C SER A 339 -14.63 18.76 -16.44
N LYS A 340 -15.54 17.90 -16.91
CA LYS A 340 -16.99 17.97 -16.74
C LYS A 340 -17.39 17.46 -15.35
N ALA A 341 -18.34 18.13 -14.69
CA ALA A 341 -18.77 17.77 -13.34
C ALA A 341 -19.51 16.41 -13.29
N PRO A 342 -19.29 15.58 -12.24
CA PRO A 342 -20.14 14.44 -11.94
C PRO A 342 -21.41 14.86 -11.16
N VAL A 343 -22.44 14.03 -11.28
CA VAL A 343 -23.81 14.29 -10.83
C VAL A 343 -23.96 14.13 -9.31
N ARG A 344 -24.75 15.01 -8.70
CA ARG A 344 -25.18 14.96 -7.30
C ARG A 344 -26.12 13.77 -7.06
N VAL A 345 -25.80 12.93 -6.08
CA VAL A 345 -26.71 11.90 -5.56
C VAL A 345 -27.18 12.38 -4.19
N ASP A 346 -28.45 12.74 -4.05
CA ASP A 346 -29.03 13.12 -2.75
C ASP A 346 -29.27 11.87 -1.88
N ALA A 347 -28.95 11.97 -0.59
CA ALA A 347 -29.26 10.95 0.42
C ALA A 347 -30.36 11.46 1.37
N PRO A 348 -31.20 10.57 1.95
CA PRO A 348 -32.38 10.99 2.72
C PRO A 348 -32.02 11.61 4.07
N GLY A 349 -32.78 12.63 4.48
CA GLY A 349 -32.52 13.37 5.72
C GLY A 349 -32.97 12.64 6.99
N THR A 350 -32.17 12.78 8.05
CA THR A 350 -32.54 12.48 9.43
C THR A 350 -33.19 13.71 10.11
N PRO A 351 -34.37 13.60 10.75
CA PRO A 351 -34.98 14.72 11.46
C PRO A 351 -34.29 15.00 12.81
N SER A 352 -34.04 16.28 13.08
CA SER A 352 -33.40 16.77 14.31
C SER A 352 -34.34 16.77 15.52
N ALA A 353 -33.81 16.46 16.70
CA ALA A 353 -34.52 16.63 17.97
C ALA A 353 -34.48 18.11 18.44
N PRO A 354 -35.55 18.65 19.07
CA PRO A 354 -35.59 20.02 19.58
C PRO A 354 -34.88 20.17 20.94
N ALA A 355 -34.47 21.41 21.24
CA ALA A 355 -33.63 21.77 22.38
C ALA A 355 -34.33 21.69 23.75
N VAL A 356 -33.53 21.43 24.79
CA VAL A 356 -33.92 21.51 26.20
C VAL A 356 -33.31 22.77 26.82
N ALA A 357 -34.12 23.57 27.50
CA ALA A 357 -33.69 24.77 28.21
C ALA A 357 -34.07 24.71 29.70
N GLY A 358 -33.15 25.17 30.56
CA GLY A 358 -33.44 25.68 31.91
C GLY A 358 -33.88 24.69 32.99
N GLN A 359 -33.01 24.48 33.99
CA GLN A 359 -33.41 23.96 35.31
C GLN A 359 -33.42 25.09 36.35
N GLN A 360 -34.51 25.22 37.12
CA GLN A 360 -34.44 25.51 38.55
C GLN A 360 -35.75 25.05 39.26
N PRO A 361 -35.72 24.57 40.52
CA PRO A 361 -36.80 23.75 41.10
C PRO A 361 -37.59 24.42 42.25
N LEU A 362 -38.82 23.93 42.52
CA LEU A 362 -39.62 24.14 43.75
C LEU A 362 -40.88 23.20 43.72
N PRO A 363 -41.60 22.94 44.83
CA PRO A 363 -41.37 21.73 45.62
C PRO A 363 -42.54 20.71 45.65
N SER A 364 -42.26 19.55 46.25
CA SER A 364 -43.17 18.41 46.43
C SER A 364 -44.47 18.76 47.16
N LYS A 365 -45.61 18.26 46.64
CA LYS A 365 -46.88 18.20 47.39
C LYS A 365 -47.57 16.85 47.18
N THR A 366 -47.75 16.12 48.27
CA THR A 366 -48.45 14.84 48.35
C THR A 366 -49.90 14.97 47.86
N LEU A 367 -50.36 14.06 47.01
CA LEU A 367 -51.79 13.81 46.79
C LEU A 367 -52.17 12.37 47.09
N ALA A 368 -53.25 12.21 47.84
CA ALA A 368 -53.79 10.92 48.25
C ALA A 368 -54.55 10.21 47.12
N ALA A 369 -54.76 8.90 47.28
CA ALA A 369 -55.54 8.08 46.37
C ALA A 369 -57.00 8.55 46.27
N GLN A 370 -57.56 8.52 45.05
CA GLN A 370 -58.98 8.75 44.79
C GLN A 370 -59.67 7.45 44.33
N PRO A 371 -60.93 7.21 44.70
CA PRO A 371 -61.64 5.96 44.39
C PRO A 371 -62.09 5.89 42.93
N VAL A 372 -62.12 4.66 42.40
CA VAL A 372 -62.46 4.36 40.99
C VAL A 372 -63.95 4.58 40.74
N ARG A 373 -64.29 5.44 39.76
CA ARG A 373 -65.67 5.61 39.28
C ARG A 373 -66.03 4.48 38.30
N PRO A 374 -67.27 3.97 38.29
CA PRO A 374 -67.70 2.98 37.29
C PRO A 374 -67.80 3.61 35.90
N MET A 375 -67.21 2.97 34.89
CA MET A 375 -67.19 3.44 33.50
C MET A 375 -68.59 3.61 32.89
N THR A 376 -68.78 4.70 32.15
CA THR A 376 -69.99 4.97 31.38
C THR A 376 -70.12 4.05 30.17
N ALA A 377 -71.34 3.93 29.63
CA ALA A 377 -71.60 3.05 28.47
C ALA A 377 -70.83 3.46 27.20
N ALA A 378 -70.53 4.76 27.04
CA ALA A 378 -69.74 5.27 25.92
C ALA A 378 -68.26 4.85 26.02
N GLU A 379 -67.67 4.93 27.22
CA GLU A 379 -66.28 4.52 27.47
C GLU A 379 -66.09 3.02 27.28
N LYS A 380 -67.06 2.20 27.73
CA LYS A 380 -67.04 0.74 27.49
C LYS A 380 -67.00 0.40 26.00
N LYS A 381 -67.84 1.05 25.19
CA LYS A 381 -67.88 0.83 23.73
C LYS A 381 -66.63 1.34 23.00
N ALA A 382 -66.02 2.42 23.49
CA ALA A 382 -64.73 2.89 22.99
C ALA A 382 -63.58 1.92 23.31
N PHE A 383 -63.56 1.37 24.53
CA PHE A 383 -62.56 0.40 24.97
C PHE A 383 -62.67 -0.95 24.23
N GLU A 384 -63.90 -1.40 23.96
CA GLU A 384 -64.17 -2.61 23.17
C GLU A 384 -63.65 -2.46 21.72
N LYS A 385 -63.93 -1.32 21.07
CA LYS A 385 -63.42 -1.01 19.73
C LYS A 385 -61.88 -0.88 19.70
N ALA A 386 -61.27 -0.31 20.73
CA ALA A 386 -59.80 -0.23 20.84
C ALA A 386 -59.18 -1.63 20.96
N ARG A 387 -59.77 -2.50 21.79
CA ARG A 387 -59.34 -3.90 21.95
C ARG A 387 -59.48 -4.70 20.65
N GLU A 388 -60.55 -4.50 19.89
CA GLU A 388 -60.75 -5.12 18.57
C GLU A 388 -59.69 -4.66 17.55
N GLN A 389 -59.34 -3.37 17.55
CA GLN A 389 -58.26 -2.82 16.70
C GLN A 389 -56.87 -3.35 17.08
N ASP A 390 -56.57 -3.51 18.37
CA ASP A 390 -55.33 -4.11 18.83
C ASP A 390 -55.24 -5.61 18.50
N GLU A 391 -56.34 -6.35 18.62
CA GLU A 391 -56.39 -7.77 18.24
C GLU A 391 -56.19 -7.95 16.72
N ALA A 392 -56.77 -7.06 15.90
CA ALA A 392 -56.53 -7.03 14.46
C ALA A 392 -55.06 -6.73 14.11
N ARG A 393 -54.44 -5.74 14.78
CA ARG A 393 -53.01 -5.42 14.60
C ARG A 393 -52.11 -6.60 14.94
N ARG A 394 -52.35 -7.26 16.08
CA ARG A 394 -51.60 -8.46 16.51
C ARG A 394 -51.73 -9.63 15.53
N LYS A 395 -52.91 -9.85 14.94
CA LYS A 395 -53.11 -10.89 13.91
C LYS A 395 -52.31 -10.60 12.63
N VAL A 396 -52.29 -9.35 12.17
CA VAL A 396 -51.47 -8.94 11.00
C VAL A 396 -49.97 -9.08 11.28
N GLU A 397 -49.52 -8.69 12.48
CA GLU A 397 -48.12 -8.79 12.87
C GLU A 397 -47.66 -10.25 13.03
N ALA A 398 -48.49 -11.13 13.59
CA ALA A 398 -48.20 -12.56 13.69
C ALA A 398 -48.05 -13.23 12.31
N VAL A 399 -48.89 -12.85 11.33
CA VAL A 399 -48.76 -13.34 9.94
C VAL A 399 -47.49 -12.82 9.26
N ARG A 400 -47.06 -11.59 9.55
CA ARG A 400 -45.78 -11.04 9.06
C ARG A 400 -44.59 -11.83 9.62
N LEU A 401 -44.56 -12.04 10.94
CA LEU A 401 -43.50 -12.80 11.62
C LEU A 401 -43.40 -14.24 11.10
N ALA A 402 -44.53 -14.97 10.99
CA ALA A 402 -44.54 -16.33 10.45
C ALA A 402 -43.97 -16.42 9.01
N ARG A 403 -44.23 -15.40 8.18
CA ARG A 403 -43.70 -15.32 6.82
C ARG A 403 -42.21 -14.95 6.77
N GLU A 404 -41.74 -14.16 7.73
CA GLU A 404 -40.31 -13.83 7.90
C GLU A 404 -39.53 -15.06 8.39
N ASP A 405 -40.06 -15.83 9.34
CA ASP A 405 -39.44 -17.07 9.83
C ASP A 405 -39.35 -18.14 8.73
N GLU A 406 -40.42 -18.35 7.94
CA GLU A 406 -40.39 -19.29 6.80
C GLU A 406 -39.36 -18.88 5.74
N ALA A 407 -39.16 -17.57 5.54
CA ALA A 407 -38.13 -17.05 4.64
C ALA A 407 -36.70 -17.27 5.16
N ARG A 408 -36.47 -17.09 6.47
CA ARG A 408 -35.17 -17.36 7.10
C ARG A 408 -34.80 -18.85 7.03
N LEU A 409 -35.76 -19.73 7.30
CA LEU A 409 -35.56 -21.20 7.26
C LEU A 409 -35.22 -21.69 5.84
N LYS A 410 -35.81 -21.09 4.80
CA LYS A 410 -35.45 -21.35 3.39
C LYS A 410 -34.07 -20.80 3.01
N ALA A 411 -33.70 -19.62 3.52
CA ALA A 411 -32.38 -19.03 3.28
C ALA A 411 -31.26 -19.87 3.91
N GLU A 412 -31.43 -20.29 5.17
CA GLU A 412 -30.46 -21.11 5.91
C GLU A 412 -30.22 -22.47 5.22
N LYS A 413 -31.30 -23.13 4.75
CA LYS A 413 -31.18 -24.38 3.99
C LYS A 413 -30.42 -24.19 2.66
N ALA A 414 -30.70 -23.12 1.93
CA ALA A 414 -30.00 -22.80 0.69
C ALA A 414 -28.50 -22.47 0.93
N GLU A 415 -28.16 -21.93 2.10
CA GLU A 415 -26.78 -21.67 2.50
C GLU A 415 -26.05 -22.97 2.87
N GLN A 416 -26.67 -23.87 3.63
CA GLN A 416 -26.10 -25.21 3.90
C GLN A 416 -25.85 -26.00 2.60
N GLU A 417 -26.78 -25.97 1.64
CA GLU A 417 -26.60 -26.64 0.34
C GLU A 417 -25.42 -26.04 -0.45
N ARG A 418 -25.23 -24.71 -0.41
CA ARG A 418 -24.05 -24.04 -1.01
C ARG A 418 -22.74 -24.42 -0.31
N GLN A 419 -22.70 -24.42 1.02
CA GLN A 419 -21.51 -24.83 1.78
C GLN A 419 -21.14 -26.30 1.47
N GLY A 420 -22.13 -27.19 1.38
CA GLY A 420 -21.91 -28.59 0.99
C GLY A 420 -21.39 -28.79 -0.43
N GLN A 421 -21.78 -27.92 -1.38
CA GLN A 421 -21.21 -27.92 -2.75
C GLN A 421 -19.77 -27.42 -2.77
N LEU A 422 -19.49 -26.30 -2.06
CA LEU A 422 -18.14 -25.74 -1.95
C LEU A 422 -17.16 -26.72 -1.31
N ALA A 423 -17.55 -27.43 -0.24
CA ALA A 423 -16.73 -28.45 0.40
C ALA A 423 -16.33 -29.58 -0.57
N LYS A 424 -17.27 -30.07 -1.39
CA LYS A 424 -17.01 -31.10 -2.41
C LYS A 424 -16.11 -30.60 -3.55
N GLU A 425 -16.23 -29.32 -3.92
CA GLU A 425 -15.33 -28.72 -4.91
C GLU A 425 -13.91 -28.54 -4.36
N GLN A 426 -13.79 -28.16 -3.08
CA GLN A 426 -12.53 -28.04 -2.35
C GLN A 426 -11.80 -29.40 -2.30
N GLU A 427 -12.48 -30.46 -1.82
CA GLU A 427 -11.93 -31.82 -1.75
C GLU A 427 -11.43 -32.31 -3.12
N LYS A 428 -12.19 -32.02 -4.20
CA LYS A 428 -11.79 -32.37 -5.56
C LYS A 428 -10.51 -31.65 -5.99
N LYS A 429 -10.38 -30.36 -5.70
CA LYS A 429 -9.17 -29.56 -5.99
C LYS A 429 -7.97 -30.05 -5.18
N ASP A 430 -8.16 -30.32 -3.89
CA ASP A 430 -7.09 -30.79 -3.00
C ASP A 430 -6.58 -32.17 -3.46
N ARG A 431 -7.48 -33.07 -3.86
CA ARG A 431 -7.13 -34.37 -4.44
C ARG A 431 -6.42 -34.26 -5.80
N GLU A 432 -6.69 -33.22 -6.58
CA GLU A 432 -6.02 -32.96 -7.85
C GLU A 432 -4.62 -32.35 -7.62
N GLN A 433 -4.49 -31.38 -6.71
CA GLN A 433 -3.21 -30.83 -6.28
C GLN A 433 -2.30 -31.90 -5.65
N ALA A 434 -2.83 -32.80 -4.82
CA ALA A 434 -2.06 -33.91 -4.26
C ALA A 434 -1.48 -34.84 -5.33
N LYS A 435 -2.20 -35.07 -6.46
CA LYS A 435 -1.67 -35.83 -7.59
C LYS A 435 -0.55 -35.10 -8.31
N VAL A 436 -0.70 -33.79 -8.55
CA VAL A 436 0.34 -32.96 -9.19
C VAL A 436 1.61 -32.94 -8.32
N ALA A 437 1.47 -32.67 -7.02
CA ALA A 437 2.58 -32.69 -6.06
C ALA A 437 3.29 -34.04 -6.00
N ALA A 438 2.56 -35.16 -6.07
CA ALA A 438 3.15 -36.49 -6.11
C ALA A 438 3.95 -36.77 -7.41
N VAL A 439 3.53 -36.22 -8.55
CA VAL A 439 4.28 -36.31 -9.82
C VAL A 439 5.54 -35.44 -9.77
N GLU A 440 5.44 -34.21 -9.24
CA GLU A 440 6.59 -33.31 -9.08
C GLU A 440 7.61 -33.88 -8.09
N ALA A 441 7.18 -34.45 -6.97
CA ALA A 441 8.06 -35.10 -6.00
C ALA A 441 8.86 -36.26 -6.61
N ARG A 442 8.23 -37.10 -7.46
CA ARG A 442 8.92 -38.16 -8.20
C ARG A 442 9.98 -37.60 -9.15
N ARG A 443 9.64 -36.54 -9.90
CA ARG A 443 10.58 -35.87 -10.82
C ARG A 443 11.76 -35.25 -10.09
N MET A 444 11.53 -34.65 -8.92
CA MET A 444 12.58 -34.09 -8.07
C MET A 444 13.51 -35.17 -7.50
N ALA A 445 12.97 -36.31 -7.05
CA ALA A 445 13.77 -37.43 -6.58
C ALA A 445 14.65 -38.03 -7.69
N GLU A 446 14.14 -38.12 -8.93
CA GLU A 446 14.91 -38.56 -10.09
C GLU A 446 16.04 -37.58 -10.45
N ILE A 447 15.78 -36.27 -10.42
CA ILE A 447 16.81 -35.23 -10.60
C ILE A 447 17.89 -35.32 -9.52
N GLN A 448 17.51 -35.51 -8.25
CA GLN A 448 18.46 -35.70 -7.15
C GLN A 448 19.33 -36.96 -7.33
N LYS A 449 18.72 -38.09 -7.72
CA LYS A 449 19.44 -39.33 -8.00
C LYS A 449 20.45 -39.17 -9.13
N ASN A 450 20.06 -38.51 -10.22
CA ASN A 450 20.95 -38.25 -11.35
C ASN A 450 22.08 -37.27 -10.97
N ARG A 451 21.79 -36.26 -10.14
CA ARG A 451 22.80 -35.33 -9.61
C ARG A 451 23.79 -36.04 -8.69
N GLN A 452 23.34 -36.93 -7.80
CA GLN A 452 24.25 -37.68 -6.94
C GLN A 452 25.18 -38.58 -7.76
N LYS A 453 24.64 -39.34 -8.73
CA LYS A 453 25.45 -40.17 -9.63
C LYS A 453 26.52 -39.35 -10.37
N ALA A 454 26.21 -38.12 -10.80
CA ALA A 454 27.17 -37.23 -11.44
C ALA A 454 28.25 -36.71 -10.49
N ILE A 455 27.94 -36.50 -9.21
CA ILE A 455 28.92 -36.17 -8.16
C ILE A 455 29.85 -37.35 -7.91
N ASP A 456 29.29 -38.56 -7.75
CA ASP A 456 30.06 -39.78 -7.50
C ASP A 456 31.03 -40.09 -8.67
N GLU A 457 30.59 -39.89 -9.91
CA GLU A 457 31.44 -40.04 -11.11
C GLU A 457 32.54 -38.96 -11.20
N ALA A 458 32.23 -37.72 -10.80
CA ALA A 458 33.22 -36.64 -10.75
C ALA A 458 34.28 -36.88 -9.66
N GLU A 459 33.90 -37.39 -8.50
CA GLU A 459 34.84 -37.73 -7.42
C GLU A 459 35.75 -38.91 -7.82
N ALA A 460 35.20 -39.93 -8.51
CA ALA A 460 35.99 -41.02 -9.06
C ALA A 460 37.05 -40.53 -10.06
N LYS A 461 36.67 -39.66 -11.00
CA LYS A 461 37.60 -39.03 -11.96
C LYS A 461 38.64 -38.14 -11.29
N ALA A 462 38.27 -37.41 -10.23
CA ALA A 462 39.21 -36.62 -9.44
C ALA A 462 40.25 -37.49 -8.72
N LYS A 463 39.83 -38.62 -8.14
CA LYS A 463 40.76 -39.59 -7.51
C LYS A 463 41.69 -40.24 -8.54
N GLU A 464 41.20 -40.59 -9.73
CA GLU A 464 42.04 -41.13 -10.81
C GLU A 464 43.06 -40.09 -11.31
N ALA A 465 42.65 -38.83 -11.47
CA ALA A 465 43.54 -37.74 -11.83
C ALA A 465 44.61 -37.48 -10.75
N GLN A 466 44.23 -37.50 -9.47
CA GLN A 466 45.16 -37.34 -8.35
C GLN A 466 46.19 -38.49 -8.31
N ALA A 467 45.75 -39.74 -8.48
CA ALA A 467 46.65 -40.89 -8.55
C ALA A 467 47.66 -40.79 -9.71
N LYS A 468 47.26 -40.26 -10.87
CA LYS A 468 48.17 -39.97 -11.99
C LYS A 468 49.17 -38.86 -11.67
N VAL A 469 48.75 -37.81 -10.99
CA VAL A 469 49.63 -36.71 -10.55
C VAL A 469 50.69 -37.22 -9.56
N ASP A 470 50.28 -38.07 -8.60
CA ASP A 470 51.22 -38.58 -7.61
C ASP A 470 52.15 -39.66 -8.19
N ALA A 471 51.69 -40.50 -9.12
CA ALA A 471 52.56 -41.39 -9.89
C ALA A 471 53.62 -40.61 -10.71
N LEU A 472 53.24 -39.49 -11.33
CA LEU A 472 54.16 -38.61 -12.07
C LEU A 472 55.18 -37.91 -11.17
N LYS A 473 54.87 -37.66 -9.89
CA LYS A 473 55.86 -37.15 -8.92
C LYS A 473 56.89 -38.21 -8.55
N VAL A 474 56.46 -39.47 -8.34
CA VAL A 474 57.35 -40.59 -8.02
C VAL A 474 58.29 -40.91 -9.18
N GLN A 475 57.85 -40.74 -10.43
CA GLN A 475 58.71 -40.89 -11.62
C GLN A 475 59.73 -39.75 -11.83
N LYS A 476 59.68 -38.69 -11.00
CA LYS A 476 60.50 -37.47 -11.14
C LYS A 476 61.46 -37.25 -9.97
N GLN A 477 61.53 -38.22 -9.06
CA GLN A 477 62.57 -38.39 -8.03
C GLN A 477 63.47 -39.57 -8.42
#